data_AF-A0A8S1SBW8-F1
#
_entry.id   AF-A0A8S1SBW8-F1
#
_cell.length_a   1.000
_cell.length_b   1.000
_cell.length_c   1.000
_cell.angle_alpha   90.00
_cell.angle_beta   90.00
_cell.angle_gamma   90.00
#
_symmetry.space_group_name_H-M   'P 1'
#
loop_
_entity.id
_entity.type
_entity.pdbx_description
1 polymer ?
#
loop_
_entity_poly.entity_id
_entity_poly.type
_entity_poly.pdbx_seq_one_letter_code
_entity_poly.pdbx_strand_id
1 'polypeptide(L)'
;MEFIILGIKQGDLKYFDDSIDLQTLFPYKIHTVKIFFTNQGILGIQNYYYSFSSQSVIKCKEHRSSKMFGVNQQKLVLDSSEYIIQLTWYQNEIGINRVEIQTNKQQIQIGQKDGEKKEFKVEQNYQLGAIGGGYKQQLQFLEWQIIPLVEQQTQYQSQLYQLYLSQIESNQKRSKFEYVGKQYRVCDPQIIQQRLTNKFVQFRIVDNTEQEVIRRFQDVFQLRQILQLRWPGVYIPPLMNKSTFEDYSSEHIENIRKAIEYFLIKLSKITYFAQSVEFNVFITKTNKDSNQEMDYVQNKLKEMTQQTNIEQIDLRFKQNFEEFETKESVNEQQRQKCNDFSLLMSKLESIKVNDFQDIKKLFEQHSKNVNYLSKYILPELHLLHLNLQSEVVIQRKKSNSIDRGLQMQIDTMNDVYDYFVTEQREASVMSQCMNYIKDIEQQKNKLEQKIMSQKLKQEELNTAKIQFQSVSSIWSILVKSYANYYIDNYFKERYQLYLLMINRLAQIQLNNLKLRQNFWQSI
;
A
#
# COMPACT_ATOMS: atom_id res chain seq x y z
N MET A 1 3.58 -21.41 11.59
CA MET A 1 4.62 -20.77 12.42
C MET A 1 4.60 -21.53 13.71
N GLU A 2 5.61 -22.35 13.91
CA GLU A 2 5.78 -23.08 15.15
C GLU A 2 6.67 -22.25 16.08
N PHE A 3 6.35 -22.29 17.36
CA PHE A 3 7.16 -21.69 18.41
C PHE A 3 7.80 -22.79 19.20
N ILE A 4 9.09 -22.62 19.51
CA ILE A 4 9.79 -23.59 20.34
C ILE A 4 10.29 -22.87 21.57
N ILE A 5 9.87 -23.37 22.72
CA ILE A 5 10.27 -22.92 24.03
C ILE A 5 11.54 -23.67 24.43
N LEU A 6 12.61 -22.93 24.69
CA LEU A 6 13.93 -23.40 25.04
C LEU A 6 14.25 -22.92 26.46
N GLY A 7 13.89 -23.69 27.49
CA GLY A 7 14.25 -23.35 28.88
C GLY A 7 13.18 -23.71 29.92
N ILE A 8 13.32 -23.16 31.13
CA ILE A 8 12.37 -23.38 32.22
C ILE A 8 11.53 -22.12 32.41
N LYS A 9 10.21 -22.26 32.33
CA LYS A 9 9.27 -21.19 32.69
C LYS A 9 9.08 -21.19 34.21
N GLN A 10 9.40 -20.07 34.86
CA GLN A 10 9.18 -19.86 36.30
C GLN A 10 8.25 -18.65 36.53
N GLY A 11 7.60 -18.59 37.69
CA GLY A 11 6.89 -17.38 38.15
C GLY A 11 7.86 -16.21 38.37
N ASP A 12 7.39 -14.99 38.11
CA ASP A 12 8.10 -13.69 38.22
C ASP A 12 9.15 -13.37 37.13
N LEU A 13 8.86 -13.68 35.86
CA LEU A 13 9.71 -13.34 34.72
C LEU A 13 9.32 -12.02 34.06
N LYS A 14 10.31 -11.27 33.59
CA LYS A 14 10.09 -10.21 32.61
C LYS A 14 10.11 -10.81 31.22
N TYR A 15 8.94 -10.87 30.59
CA TYR A 15 8.75 -11.44 29.26
C TYR A 15 9.10 -10.44 28.16
N PHE A 16 9.57 -10.96 27.05
CA PHE A 16 9.74 -10.22 25.81
C PHE A 16 9.35 -11.08 24.61
N ASP A 17 8.95 -10.42 23.52
CA ASP A 17 8.56 -11.06 22.27
C ASP A 17 8.76 -10.08 21.11
N ASP A 18 9.80 -10.31 20.30
CA ASP A 18 10.08 -9.53 19.11
C ASP A 18 9.00 -9.72 18.02
N SER A 19 8.23 -10.81 18.05
CA SER A 19 7.25 -11.11 17.00
C SER A 19 6.15 -10.05 16.92
N ILE A 20 5.85 -9.38 18.03
CA ILE A 20 4.89 -8.27 18.12
C ILE A 20 5.37 -7.07 17.28
N ASP A 21 6.65 -6.74 17.36
CA ASP A 21 7.24 -5.62 16.61
C ASP A 21 7.39 -5.95 15.12
N LEU A 22 7.35 -7.23 14.74
CA LEU A 22 7.63 -7.72 13.38
C LEU A 22 6.39 -8.12 12.56
N GLN A 23 5.18 -8.04 13.13
CA GLN A 23 3.96 -8.53 12.46
C GLN A 23 3.70 -7.87 11.10
N THR A 24 4.10 -6.61 10.93
CA THR A 24 3.91 -5.83 9.70
C THR A 24 5.08 -5.94 8.72
N LEU A 25 6.16 -6.62 9.09
CA LEU A 25 7.47 -6.56 8.41
C LEU A 25 7.83 -7.86 7.68
N PHE A 26 6.87 -8.76 7.49
CA PHE A 26 7.08 -10.00 6.75
C PHE A 26 7.19 -9.74 5.22
N PRO A 27 8.12 -10.38 4.49
CA PRO A 27 9.13 -11.30 4.99
C PRO A 27 10.32 -10.59 5.64
N TYR A 28 10.92 -11.22 6.66
CA TYR A 28 12.12 -10.74 7.34
C TYR A 28 13.06 -11.91 7.68
N LYS A 29 14.30 -11.59 8.09
CA LYS A 29 15.21 -12.54 8.73
C LYS A 29 16.01 -11.86 9.85
N ILE A 30 16.60 -12.66 10.74
CA ILE A 30 17.60 -12.14 11.68
C ILE A 30 18.81 -11.64 10.87
N HIS A 31 19.24 -10.42 11.14
CA HIS A 31 20.45 -9.83 10.58
C HIS A 31 21.56 -9.78 11.63
N THR A 32 21.23 -9.40 12.87
CA THR A 32 22.22 -9.32 13.94
C THR A 32 21.65 -9.96 15.20
N VAL A 33 22.46 -10.80 15.86
CA VAL A 33 22.20 -11.27 17.22
C VAL A 33 23.26 -10.66 18.14
N LYS A 34 22.83 -9.94 19.17
CA LYS A 34 23.69 -9.49 20.27
C LYS A 34 23.35 -10.26 21.53
N ILE A 35 24.36 -10.82 22.17
CA ILE A 35 24.22 -11.59 23.42
C ILE A 35 25.03 -10.89 24.51
N PHE A 36 24.38 -10.67 25.65
CA PHE A 36 24.97 -10.07 26.84
C PHE A 36 25.20 -11.16 27.88
N PHE A 37 26.42 -11.27 28.42
CA PHE A 37 26.79 -12.39 29.30
C PHE A 37 27.83 -11.98 30.35
N THR A 38 27.92 -12.78 31.42
CA THR A 38 29.01 -12.75 32.42
C THR A 38 29.60 -14.14 32.56
N ASN A 39 30.58 -14.30 33.45
CA ASN A 39 31.09 -15.62 33.82
C ASN A 39 30.03 -16.51 34.50
N GLN A 40 28.91 -15.93 34.95
CA GLN A 40 27.83 -16.65 35.63
C GLN A 40 26.70 -17.10 34.68
N GLY A 41 26.64 -16.59 33.45
CA GLY A 41 25.64 -17.00 32.46
C GLY A 41 25.19 -15.91 31.50
N ILE A 42 24.16 -16.22 30.69
CA ILE A 42 23.56 -15.31 29.71
C ILE A 42 22.52 -14.41 30.37
N LEU A 43 22.65 -13.11 30.14
CA LEU A 43 21.87 -12.07 30.81
C LEU A 43 20.78 -11.46 29.93
N GLY A 44 20.92 -11.57 28.62
CA GLY A 44 20.01 -10.97 27.67
C GLY A 44 20.41 -11.17 26.22
N ILE A 45 19.46 -10.84 25.34
CA ILE A 45 19.62 -10.93 23.89
C ILE A 45 18.98 -9.70 23.23
N GLN A 46 19.53 -9.25 22.11
CA GLN A 46 18.92 -8.23 21.27
C GLN A 46 19.12 -8.60 19.81
N ASN A 47 18.04 -8.57 19.04
CA ASN A 47 18.09 -8.84 17.61
C ASN A 47 17.87 -7.59 16.77
N TYR A 48 18.43 -7.67 15.58
CA TYR A 48 18.17 -6.77 14.49
C TYR A 48 17.65 -7.63 13.35
N TYR A 49 16.58 -7.20 12.71
CA TYR A 49 15.93 -7.94 11.64
C TYR A 49 16.10 -7.19 10.33
N TYR A 50 16.46 -7.90 9.26
CA TYR A 50 16.40 -7.35 7.91
C TYR A 50 15.00 -7.61 7.36
N SER A 51 14.27 -6.53 7.06
CA SER A 51 12.98 -6.59 6.40
C SER A 51 13.20 -6.56 4.90
N PHE A 52 12.76 -7.62 4.20
CA PHE A 52 12.87 -7.68 2.74
C PHE A 52 11.91 -6.71 2.05
N SER A 53 10.78 -6.40 2.68
CA SER A 53 9.79 -5.47 2.12
C SER A 53 10.26 -4.02 2.14
N SER A 54 10.94 -3.60 3.22
CA SER A 54 11.45 -2.23 3.37
C SER A 54 12.94 -2.09 3.03
N GLN A 55 13.62 -3.19 2.73
CA GLN A 55 15.07 -3.26 2.47
C GLN A 55 15.91 -2.60 3.58
N SER A 56 15.45 -2.69 4.82
CA SER A 56 16.05 -1.99 5.96
C SER A 56 16.27 -2.90 7.15
N VAL A 57 17.26 -2.56 7.96
CA VAL A 57 17.55 -3.24 9.22
C VAL A 57 16.78 -2.56 10.35
N ILE A 58 16.00 -3.34 11.07
CA ILE A 58 15.08 -2.91 12.11
C ILE A 58 15.64 -3.38 13.44
N LYS A 59 15.84 -2.44 14.36
CA LYS A 59 16.41 -2.70 15.69
C LYS A 59 15.26 -2.93 16.69
N CYS A 60 15.17 -4.14 17.24
CA CYS A 60 14.23 -4.43 18.31
C CYS A 60 14.73 -3.94 19.67
N LYS A 61 13.82 -3.91 20.65
CA LYS A 61 14.14 -3.52 22.03
C LYS A 61 15.24 -4.42 22.59
N GLU A 62 16.03 -3.85 23.47
CA GLU A 62 17.09 -4.59 24.16
C GLU A 62 16.48 -5.37 25.34
N HIS A 63 16.61 -6.70 25.31
CA HIS A 63 16.03 -7.57 26.33
C HIS A 63 17.12 -8.05 27.29
N ARG A 64 17.38 -7.25 28.34
CA ARG A 64 18.37 -7.56 29.38
C ARG A 64 17.91 -7.15 30.78
N SER A 65 18.51 -7.76 31.80
CA SER A 65 18.32 -7.39 33.21
C SER A 65 18.93 -6.00 33.55
N SER A 66 18.37 -5.32 34.55
CA SER A 66 18.59 -3.89 34.86
C SER A 66 19.80 -3.59 35.76
N LYS A 67 20.45 -4.59 36.35
CA LYS A 67 21.58 -4.41 37.27
C LYS A 67 22.73 -5.34 36.91
N MET A 68 23.81 -4.82 36.34
CA MET A 68 24.99 -5.64 36.06
C MET A 68 26.30 -4.85 36.10
N PHE A 69 27.27 -5.37 36.84
CA PHE A 69 28.69 -5.01 36.72
C PHE A 69 29.40 -6.14 35.96
N GLY A 70 30.35 -5.81 35.07
CA GLY A 70 31.19 -6.80 34.36
C GLY A 70 30.51 -7.54 33.21
N VAL A 71 29.57 -6.91 32.49
CA VAL A 71 28.90 -7.51 31.32
C VAL A 71 29.80 -7.49 30.09
N ASN A 72 29.97 -8.65 29.47
CA ASN A 72 30.55 -8.78 28.14
C ASN A 72 29.45 -8.84 27.07
N GLN A 73 29.80 -8.44 25.84
CA GLN A 73 28.90 -8.46 24.70
C GLN A 73 29.56 -9.18 23.52
N GLN A 74 28.85 -10.16 22.94
CA GLN A 74 29.21 -10.76 21.66
C GLN A 74 28.16 -10.37 20.60
N LYS A 75 28.61 -10.10 19.38
CA LYS A 75 27.75 -9.75 18.24
C LYS A 75 27.99 -10.73 17.09
N LEU A 76 26.91 -11.34 16.58
CA LEU A 76 26.88 -12.11 15.33
C LEU A 76 26.16 -11.28 14.28
N VAL A 77 26.81 -11.01 13.15
CA VAL A 77 26.20 -10.35 11.98
C VAL A 77 26.10 -11.38 10.88
N LEU A 78 24.89 -11.57 10.36
CA LEU A 78 24.57 -12.50 9.29
C LEU A 78 24.56 -11.74 7.95
N ASP A 79 25.27 -12.26 6.95
CA ASP A 79 25.21 -11.70 5.59
C ASP A 79 23.86 -11.98 4.91
N SER A 80 23.65 -11.49 3.68
CA SER A 80 22.39 -11.64 2.94
C SER A 80 21.95 -13.08 2.67
N SER A 81 22.88 -14.02 2.58
CA SER A 81 22.67 -15.46 2.32
C SER A 81 22.84 -16.33 3.57
N GLU A 82 23.14 -15.73 4.71
CA GLU A 82 23.37 -16.44 5.95
C GLU A 82 22.11 -16.46 6.83
N TYR A 83 21.87 -17.61 7.48
CA TYR A 83 20.73 -17.85 8.37
C TYR A 83 21.07 -18.89 9.44
N ILE A 84 20.37 -18.83 10.57
CA ILE A 84 20.58 -19.73 11.71
C ILE A 84 19.86 -21.06 11.45
N ILE A 85 20.61 -22.16 11.49
CA ILE A 85 20.11 -23.53 11.21
C ILE A 85 20.06 -24.41 12.46
N GLN A 86 20.86 -24.10 13.47
CA GLN A 86 20.90 -24.87 14.70
C GLN A 86 21.25 -23.98 15.89
N LEU A 87 20.57 -24.24 17.00
CA LEU A 87 20.84 -23.62 18.28
C LEU A 87 21.12 -24.71 19.31
N THR A 88 22.22 -24.60 20.03
CA THR A 88 22.54 -25.45 21.18
C THR A 88 22.66 -24.57 22.41
N TRP A 89 22.15 -25.01 23.55
CA TRP A 89 22.34 -24.26 24.80
C TRP A 89 22.57 -25.20 25.97
N TYR A 90 23.20 -24.65 27.00
CA TYR A 90 23.46 -25.35 28.25
C TYR A 90 22.75 -24.61 29.37
N GLN A 91 21.99 -25.34 30.17
CA GLN A 91 21.11 -24.77 31.18
C GLN A 91 21.30 -25.48 32.52
N ASN A 92 21.42 -24.70 33.60
CA ASN A 92 21.38 -25.20 34.98
C ASN A 92 20.16 -24.61 35.72
N GLU A 93 20.11 -24.77 37.04
CA GLU A 93 19.00 -24.28 37.89
C GLU A 93 18.87 -22.74 37.90
N ILE A 94 19.94 -22.02 37.56
CA ILE A 94 20.01 -20.56 37.60
C ILE A 94 19.57 -19.94 36.27
N GLY A 95 19.83 -20.59 35.14
CA GLY A 95 19.47 -20.09 33.81
C GLY A 95 20.27 -20.72 32.67
N ILE A 96 20.26 -20.04 31.52
CA ILE A 96 21.05 -20.42 30.35
C ILE A 96 22.49 -19.92 30.53
N ASN A 97 23.45 -20.84 30.58
CA ASN A 97 24.86 -20.54 30.82
C ASN A 97 25.67 -20.37 29.56
N ARG A 98 25.28 -21.07 28.50
CA ARG A 98 25.94 -21.03 27.20
C ARG A 98 24.95 -21.19 26.07
N VAL A 99 25.20 -20.45 25.00
CA VAL A 99 24.47 -20.56 23.74
C VAL A 99 25.49 -20.75 22.62
N GLU A 100 25.22 -21.71 21.76
CA GLU A 100 25.93 -21.95 20.51
C GLU A 100 24.94 -21.73 19.37
N ILE A 101 25.29 -20.81 18.47
CA ILE A 101 24.50 -20.50 17.28
C ILE A 101 25.29 -21.01 16.09
N GLN A 102 24.71 -21.96 15.37
CA GLN A 102 25.23 -22.46 14.10
C GLN A 102 24.37 -21.93 12.96
N THR A 103 25.03 -21.26 12.03
CA THR A 103 24.47 -20.81 10.77
C THR A 103 24.84 -21.79 9.66
N ASN A 104 24.31 -21.56 8.47
CA ASN A 104 24.74 -22.27 7.26
C ASN A 104 26.20 -21.97 6.85
N LYS A 105 26.90 -21.04 7.52
CA LYS A 105 28.28 -20.62 7.17
C LYS A 105 29.29 -20.66 8.32
N GLN A 106 28.84 -20.39 9.54
CA GLN A 106 29.72 -20.25 10.70
C GLN A 106 29.06 -20.76 11.98
N GLN A 107 29.85 -20.93 13.02
CA GLN A 107 29.37 -21.28 14.35
C GLN A 107 29.99 -20.32 15.36
N ILE A 108 29.17 -19.85 16.30
CA ILE A 108 29.63 -19.08 17.46
C ILE A 108 29.23 -19.78 18.76
N GLN A 109 30.05 -19.62 19.79
CA GLN A 109 29.85 -20.21 21.11
C GLN A 109 30.09 -19.14 22.16
N ILE A 110 29.14 -18.93 23.06
CA ILE A 110 29.20 -17.86 24.08
C ILE A 110 28.77 -18.44 25.42
N GLY A 111 29.58 -18.22 26.45
CA GLY A 111 29.31 -18.67 27.82
C GLY A 111 30.05 -19.96 28.21
N GLN A 112 29.77 -20.48 29.41
CA GLN A 112 30.45 -21.64 29.99
C GLN A 112 29.66 -22.93 29.77
N LYS A 113 30.37 -24.02 29.50
CA LYS A 113 29.77 -25.35 29.25
C LYS A 113 29.40 -26.03 30.56
N ASP A 114 28.40 -25.49 31.24
CA ASP A 114 27.85 -26.00 32.49
C ASP A 114 26.33 -26.16 32.40
N GLY A 115 25.81 -27.27 32.93
CA GLY A 115 24.40 -27.65 32.88
C GLY A 115 24.03 -28.65 31.78
N GLU A 116 22.72 -28.94 31.69
CA GLU A 116 22.13 -29.86 30.72
C GLU A 116 22.22 -29.29 29.30
N LYS A 117 22.78 -30.07 28.37
CA LYS A 117 22.81 -29.71 26.95
C LYS A 117 21.43 -29.92 26.34
N LYS A 118 20.94 -28.90 25.65
CA LYS A 118 19.75 -28.97 24.81
C LYS A 118 20.09 -28.45 23.43
N GLU A 119 19.45 -29.01 22.41
CA GLU A 119 19.69 -28.63 21.02
C GLU A 119 18.40 -28.57 20.22
N PHE A 120 18.39 -27.67 19.25
CA PHE A 120 17.33 -27.54 18.27
C PHE A 120 17.92 -27.34 16.88
N LYS A 121 17.47 -28.16 15.93
CA LYS A 121 17.84 -28.05 14.51
C LYS A 121 16.61 -27.68 13.71
N VAL A 122 16.77 -26.70 12.85
CA VAL A 122 15.72 -26.25 11.93
C VAL A 122 15.67 -27.20 10.74
N GLU A 123 14.46 -27.55 10.29
CA GLU A 123 14.27 -28.37 9.10
C GLU A 123 14.77 -27.66 7.82
N GLN A 124 15.03 -28.45 6.76
CA GLN A 124 15.36 -27.90 5.45
C GLN A 124 14.27 -26.93 4.98
N ASN A 125 14.69 -25.79 4.40
CA ASN A 125 13.81 -24.70 3.95
C ASN A 125 13.18 -23.84 5.07
N TYR A 126 13.67 -23.95 6.30
CA TYR A 126 13.27 -23.06 7.39
C TYR A 126 14.50 -22.39 8.04
N GLN A 127 14.24 -21.29 8.75
CA GLN A 127 15.23 -20.59 9.57
C GLN A 127 14.61 -20.12 10.88
N LEU A 128 15.45 -19.80 11.86
CA LEU A 128 15.01 -19.09 13.05
C LEU A 128 14.68 -17.62 12.72
N GLY A 129 13.48 -17.20 13.08
CA GLY A 129 12.90 -15.87 12.83
C GLY A 129 12.86 -15.00 14.09
N ALA A 130 11.68 -14.65 14.59
CA ALA A 130 11.56 -13.82 15.78
C ALA A 130 11.94 -14.57 17.07
N ILE A 131 12.37 -13.81 18.08
CA ILE A 131 12.69 -14.33 19.41
C ILE A 131 11.76 -13.73 20.46
N GLY A 132 11.20 -14.59 21.31
CA GLY A 132 10.68 -14.24 22.62
C GLY A 132 11.48 -14.88 23.74
N GLY A 133 11.11 -14.61 24.99
CA GLY A 133 11.79 -15.19 26.13
C GLY A 133 11.37 -14.59 27.45
N GLY A 134 12.04 -15.02 28.51
CA GLY A 134 11.84 -14.51 29.85
C GLY A 134 13.14 -14.48 30.64
N TYR A 135 13.36 -13.38 31.38
CA TYR A 135 14.53 -13.24 32.25
C TYR A 135 14.14 -12.78 33.66
N LYS A 136 14.95 -13.18 34.64
CA LYS A 136 15.02 -12.59 35.99
C LYS A 136 16.33 -11.80 36.10
N GLN A 137 17.33 -12.41 36.72
CA GLN A 137 18.72 -11.93 36.71
C GLN A 137 19.46 -12.49 35.49
N GLN A 138 19.16 -13.74 35.12
CA GLN A 138 19.65 -14.42 33.92
C GLN A 138 18.48 -14.79 33.00
N LEU A 139 18.81 -15.10 31.76
CA LEU A 139 17.88 -15.62 30.76
C LEU A 139 17.44 -17.03 31.16
N GLN A 140 16.13 -17.22 31.36
CA GLN A 140 15.56 -18.48 31.86
C GLN A 140 15.06 -19.38 30.73
N PHE A 141 14.47 -18.75 29.72
CA PHE A 141 14.06 -19.44 28.50
C PHE A 141 14.08 -18.49 27.30
N LEU A 142 14.22 -19.08 26.12
CA LEU A 142 14.05 -18.45 24.82
C LEU A 142 12.91 -19.10 24.07
N GLU A 143 12.09 -18.32 23.40
CA GLU A 143 11.11 -18.79 22.44
C GLU A 143 11.55 -18.38 21.06
N TRP A 144 11.69 -19.33 20.13
CA TRP A 144 12.05 -19.00 18.76
C TRP A 144 10.91 -19.35 17.83
N GLN A 145 10.61 -18.40 16.94
CA GLN A 145 9.65 -18.60 15.88
C GLN A 145 10.37 -19.18 14.66
N ILE A 146 9.90 -20.32 14.16
CA ILE A 146 10.39 -20.86 12.88
C ILE A 146 9.68 -20.15 11.73
N ILE A 147 10.46 -19.61 10.80
CA ILE A 147 9.95 -18.97 9.57
C ILE A 147 10.53 -19.67 8.34
N PRO A 148 9.79 -19.72 7.21
CA PRO A 148 10.33 -20.27 5.96
C PRO A 148 11.58 -19.53 5.48
N LEU A 149 12.50 -20.25 4.86
CA LEU A 149 13.58 -19.66 4.05
C LEU A 149 12.96 -18.99 2.83
N VAL A 150 13.06 -17.67 2.79
CA VAL A 150 12.39 -16.81 1.82
C VAL A 150 12.96 -17.00 0.40
N GLU A 151 14.15 -17.59 0.26
CA GLU A 151 14.91 -17.70 -1.00
C GLU A 151 14.18 -18.40 -2.15
N GLN A 152 13.30 -19.39 -1.93
CA GLN A 152 12.68 -20.12 -3.06
C GLN A 152 11.40 -19.47 -3.64
N GLN A 153 10.60 -18.78 -2.83
CA GLN A 153 9.43 -18.06 -3.35
C GLN A 153 9.77 -16.64 -3.83
N THR A 154 10.77 -16.00 -3.21
CA THR A 154 11.22 -14.68 -3.66
C THR A 154 12.20 -14.75 -4.81
N GLN A 155 13.06 -15.76 -5.00
CA GLN A 155 13.92 -15.75 -6.19
C GLN A 155 13.12 -15.75 -7.49
N TYR A 156 12.06 -16.53 -7.62
CA TYR A 156 11.26 -16.54 -8.86
C TYR A 156 10.47 -15.23 -9.04
N GLN A 157 9.80 -14.74 -7.99
CA GLN A 157 9.05 -13.49 -8.06
C GLN A 157 9.96 -12.26 -8.21
N SER A 158 11.09 -12.24 -7.52
CA SER A 158 12.13 -11.21 -7.67
C SER A 158 12.87 -11.34 -8.99
N GLN A 159 13.11 -12.53 -9.54
CA GLN A 159 13.70 -12.68 -10.88
C GLN A 159 12.71 -12.21 -11.96
N LEU A 160 11.42 -12.55 -11.86
CA LEU A 160 10.40 -12.02 -12.76
C LEU A 160 10.27 -10.50 -12.62
N TYR A 161 10.32 -9.97 -11.39
CA TYR A 161 10.29 -8.54 -11.15
C TYR A 161 11.56 -7.83 -11.62
N GLN A 162 12.75 -8.41 -11.44
CA GLN A 162 14.02 -7.88 -11.93
C GLN A 162 14.12 -7.98 -13.45
N LEU A 163 13.59 -9.04 -14.08
CA LEU A 163 13.44 -9.13 -15.53
C LEU A 163 12.50 -8.04 -16.05
N TYR A 164 11.35 -7.84 -15.42
CA TYR A 164 10.42 -6.77 -15.76
C TYR A 164 11.03 -5.37 -15.55
N LEU A 165 11.68 -5.13 -14.42
CA LEU A 165 12.36 -3.87 -14.12
C LEU A 165 13.53 -3.63 -15.07
N SER A 166 14.35 -4.64 -15.39
CA SER A 166 15.46 -4.48 -16.35
C SER A 166 14.97 -4.17 -17.76
N GLN A 167 13.82 -4.73 -18.17
CA GLN A 167 13.14 -4.36 -19.43
C GLN A 167 12.62 -2.92 -19.41
N ILE A 168 12.12 -2.44 -18.27
CA ILE A 168 11.68 -1.04 -18.11
C ILE A 168 12.86 -0.07 -18.03
N GLU A 169 13.89 -0.38 -17.24
CA GLU A 169 15.06 0.47 -17.01
C GLU A 169 15.87 0.64 -18.31
N SER A 170 15.95 -0.40 -19.14
CA SER A 170 16.56 -0.29 -20.47
C SER A 170 15.81 0.69 -21.42
N ASN A 171 14.53 0.96 -21.14
CA ASN A 171 13.70 1.93 -21.86
C ASN A 171 13.59 3.30 -21.14
N GLN A 172 14.09 3.44 -19.90
CA GLN A 172 14.01 4.67 -19.13
C GLN A 172 15.19 5.60 -19.43
N LYS A 173 15.10 6.37 -20.52
CA LYS A 173 15.57 7.75 -20.44
C LYS A 173 14.65 8.45 -19.43
N ARG A 174 15.19 8.93 -18.29
CA ARG A 174 14.45 9.66 -17.25
C ARG A 174 13.48 10.64 -17.91
N SER A 175 12.20 10.28 -17.94
CA SER A 175 11.20 11.09 -18.63
C SER A 175 10.92 12.32 -17.78
N LYS A 176 10.66 13.46 -18.42
CA LYS A 176 10.28 14.71 -17.72
C LYS A 176 8.97 14.57 -16.91
N PHE A 177 8.32 13.40 -16.93
CA PHE A 177 7.05 13.12 -16.27
C PHE A 177 7.19 12.60 -14.82
N GLU A 178 8.37 12.16 -14.37
CA GLU A 178 8.58 11.76 -12.98
C GLU A 178 9.09 12.97 -12.16
N TYR A 179 8.18 13.67 -11.47
CA TYR A 179 8.51 14.70 -10.50
C TYR A 179 8.50 14.11 -9.08
N VAL A 180 9.58 14.34 -8.31
CA VAL A 180 9.59 14.11 -6.85
C VAL A 180 8.85 15.28 -6.20
N GLY A 181 7.52 15.27 -6.33
CA GLY A 181 6.68 16.39 -5.94
C GLY A 181 6.36 16.48 -4.46
N LYS A 182 5.73 17.61 -4.10
CA LYS A 182 5.17 17.84 -2.77
C LYS A 182 4.23 16.68 -2.41
N GLN A 183 4.38 16.15 -1.20
CA GLN A 183 3.43 15.20 -0.64
C GLN A 183 2.32 15.98 0.05
N TYR A 184 1.08 15.61 -0.22
CA TYR A 184 -0.10 16.23 0.38
C TYR A 184 -0.75 15.26 1.35
N ARG A 185 -1.16 15.78 2.51
CA ARG A 185 -2.02 15.08 3.48
C ARG A 185 -3.35 15.81 3.57
N VAL A 186 -4.44 15.06 3.67
CA VAL A 186 -5.79 15.61 3.84
C VAL A 186 -6.29 15.21 5.21
N CYS A 187 -6.50 16.19 6.07
CA CYS A 187 -6.77 16.02 7.49
C CYS A 187 -8.03 16.79 7.91
N ASP A 188 -8.44 16.56 9.16
CA ASP A 188 -9.45 17.33 9.89
C ASP A 188 -10.73 17.63 9.09
N PRO A 189 -11.47 16.60 8.67
CA PRO A 189 -12.77 16.84 8.06
C PRO A 189 -13.69 17.57 9.05
N GLN A 190 -14.26 18.69 8.61
CA GLN A 190 -15.18 19.51 9.40
C GLN A 190 -16.48 19.73 8.63
N ILE A 191 -17.60 19.44 9.28
CA ILE A 191 -18.94 19.75 8.76
C ILE A 191 -19.26 21.20 9.14
N ILE A 192 -19.35 22.08 8.15
CA ILE A 192 -19.67 23.49 8.32
C ILE A 192 -21.13 23.71 7.92
N GLN A 193 -21.88 24.38 8.79
CA GLN A 193 -23.26 24.80 8.53
C GLN A 193 -23.31 26.32 8.45
N GLN A 194 -23.40 26.88 7.23
CA GLN A 194 -23.51 28.33 7.03
C GLN A 194 -24.95 28.83 7.17
N ARG A 195 -25.95 27.99 6.88
CA ARG A 195 -27.40 28.26 6.99
C ARG A 195 -28.17 26.98 7.33
N LEU A 196 -29.47 27.08 7.61
CA LEU A 196 -30.32 25.91 7.96
C LEU A 196 -30.19 24.74 6.97
N THR A 197 -30.03 25.02 5.68
CA THR A 197 -29.96 24.01 4.61
C THR A 197 -28.60 23.88 3.93
N ASN A 198 -27.64 24.75 4.22
CA ASN A 198 -26.34 24.75 3.53
C ASN A 198 -25.27 24.17 4.45
N LYS A 199 -25.13 22.85 4.38
CA LYS A 199 -24.07 22.08 5.03
C LYS A 199 -23.05 21.67 3.98
N PHE A 200 -21.78 21.64 4.34
CA PHE A 200 -20.73 21.08 3.51
C PHE A 200 -19.58 20.57 4.38
N VAL A 201 -18.76 19.69 3.79
CA VAL A 201 -17.53 19.22 4.42
C VAL A 201 -16.34 20.00 3.86
N GLN A 202 -15.54 20.57 4.76
CA GLN A 202 -14.23 21.12 4.45
C GLN A 202 -13.13 20.25 5.02
N PHE A 203 -11.96 20.32 4.40
CA PHE A 203 -10.78 19.55 4.74
C PHE A 203 -9.58 20.49 4.85
N ARG A 204 -8.68 20.15 5.76
CA ARG A 204 -7.36 20.78 5.87
C ARG A 204 -6.37 20.01 5.00
N ILE A 205 -5.79 20.67 4.00
CA ILE A 205 -4.78 20.09 3.11
C ILE A 205 -3.42 20.65 3.52
N VAL A 206 -2.48 19.77 3.87
CA VAL A 206 -1.14 20.14 4.33
C VAL A 206 -0.09 19.55 3.40
N ASP A 207 0.86 20.36 2.95
CA ASP A 207 2.00 19.87 2.17
C ASP A 207 3.20 19.48 3.04
N ASN A 208 4.28 18.97 2.43
CA ASN A 208 5.50 18.60 3.13
C ASN A 208 6.32 19.78 3.71
N THR A 209 5.94 21.03 3.38
CA THR A 209 6.51 22.24 3.97
C THR A 209 5.65 22.80 5.10
N GLU A 210 4.64 22.03 5.55
CA GLU A 210 3.65 22.42 6.56
C GLU A 210 2.82 23.65 6.15
N GLN A 211 2.78 23.97 4.85
CA GLN A 211 1.81 24.94 4.34
C GLN A 211 0.43 24.28 4.28
N GLU A 212 -0.56 24.97 4.85
CA GLU A 212 -1.94 24.49 4.92
C GLU A 212 -2.92 25.37 4.16
N VAL A 213 -3.89 24.73 3.51
CA VAL A 213 -5.06 25.37 2.91
C VAL A 213 -6.34 24.63 3.30
N ILE A 214 -7.46 25.34 3.40
CA ILE A 214 -8.77 24.76 3.69
C ILE A 214 -9.59 24.68 2.39
N ARG A 215 -10.11 23.50 2.05
CA ARG A 215 -10.89 23.28 0.82
C ARG A 215 -12.13 22.43 1.08
N ARG A 216 -13.20 22.70 0.33
CA ARG A 216 -14.41 21.86 0.28
C ARG A 216 -14.22 20.76 -0.75
N PHE A 217 -14.97 19.66 -0.60
CA PHE A 217 -15.03 18.63 -1.65
C PHE A 217 -15.40 19.21 -3.03
N GLN A 218 -16.31 20.19 -3.05
CA GLN A 218 -16.74 20.86 -4.28
C GLN A 218 -15.60 21.62 -5.00
N ASP A 219 -14.62 22.12 -4.25
CA ASP A 219 -13.47 22.84 -4.81
C ASP A 219 -12.54 21.84 -5.54
N VAL A 220 -12.31 20.67 -4.93
CA VAL A 220 -11.53 19.56 -5.52
C VAL A 220 -12.22 19.04 -6.79
N PHE A 221 -13.54 18.89 -6.73
CA PHE A 221 -14.34 18.44 -7.88
C PHE A 221 -14.26 19.43 -9.04
N GLN A 222 -14.33 20.74 -8.77
CA GLN A 222 -14.16 21.77 -9.80
C GLN A 222 -12.76 21.74 -10.41
N LEU A 223 -11.71 21.62 -9.58
CA LEU A 223 -10.34 21.44 -10.07
C LEU A 223 -10.27 20.28 -11.06
N ARG A 224 -10.82 19.10 -10.71
CA ARG A 224 -10.84 17.94 -11.61
C ARG A 224 -11.55 18.24 -12.93
N GLN A 225 -12.72 18.88 -12.90
CA GLN A 225 -13.47 19.23 -14.12
C GLN A 225 -12.68 20.16 -15.04
N ILE A 226 -12.00 21.15 -14.48
CA ILE A 226 -11.21 22.10 -15.26
C ILE A 226 -9.96 21.43 -15.83
N LEU A 227 -9.32 20.55 -15.06
CA LEU A 227 -8.23 19.74 -15.60
C LEU A 227 -8.73 18.89 -16.79
N GLN A 228 -9.90 18.25 -16.68
CA GLN A 228 -10.46 17.43 -17.76
C GLN A 228 -10.77 18.26 -19.02
N LEU A 229 -11.24 19.50 -18.83
CA LEU A 229 -11.53 20.41 -19.94
C LEU A 229 -10.25 20.91 -20.63
N ARG A 230 -9.22 21.25 -19.85
CA ARG A 230 -7.99 21.89 -20.35
C ARG A 230 -6.89 20.92 -20.75
N TRP A 231 -7.00 19.67 -20.32
CA TRP A 231 -6.10 18.55 -20.64
C TRP A 231 -6.89 17.34 -21.15
N PRO A 232 -7.69 17.51 -22.21
CA PRO A 232 -8.61 16.45 -22.63
C PRO A 232 -7.83 15.25 -23.18
N GLY A 233 -8.29 14.04 -22.83
CA GLY A 233 -7.60 12.80 -23.18
C GLY A 233 -6.38 12.45 -22.32
N VAL A 234 -5.88 13.39 -21.50
CA VAL A 234 -4.81 13.11 -20.53
C VAL A 234 -5.40 12.44 -19.30
N TYR A 235 -4.69 11.46 -18.75
CA TYR A 235 -5.09 10.78 -17.51
C TYR A 235 -5.16 11.79 -16.35
N ILE A 236 -6.34 11.90 -15.73
CA ILE A 236 -6.56 12.69 -14.52
C ILE A 236 -7.11 11.76 -13.44
N PRO A 237 -6.43 11.63 -12.29
CA PRO A 237 -6.80 10.65 -11.28
C PRO A 237 -8.29 10.68 -10.94
N PRO A 238 -8.89 9.51 -10.68
CA PRO A 238 -10.30 9.45 -10.31
C PRO A 238 -10.53 10.18 -8.99
N LEU A 239 -11.68 10.86 -8.91
CA LEU A 239 -12.24 11.37 -7.67
C LEU A 239 -13.55 10.64 -7.42
N MET A 240 -14.01 10.61 -6.17
CA MET A 240 -15.32 10.03 -5.86
C MET A 240 -16.42 10.78 -6.60
N ASN A 241 -17.45 10.06 -7.04
CA ASN A 241 -18.64 10.69 -7.61
C ASN A 241 -19.37 11.48 -6.52
N LYS A 242 -20.02 12.59 -6.91
CA LYS A 242 -20.95 13.27 -6.02
C LYS A 242 -22.08 12.31 -5.67
N SER A 243 -22.31 12.09 -4.38
CA SER A 243 -23.51 11.39 -3.94
C SER A 243 -24.74 12.24 -4.27
N THR A 244 -25.81 11.60 -4.73
CA THR A 244 -27.09 12.29 -5.01
C THR A 244 -27.75 12.78 -3.73
N PHE A 245 -27.42 12.15 -2.60
CA PHE A 245 -27.85 12.52 -1.25
C PHE A 245 -26.62 12.85 -0.40
N GLU A 246 -26.72 13.90 0.42
CA GLU A 246 -25.67 14.30 1.35
C GLU A 246 -25.60 13.29 2.51
N ASP A 247 -24.70 12.32 2.42
CA ASP A 247 -24.36 11.43 3.52
C ASP A 247 -23.24 12.06 4.34
N TYR A 248 -23.52 12.38 5.60
CA TYR A 248 -22.54 12.94 6.54
C TYR A 248 -22.05 11.87 7.55
N SER A 249 -22.22 10.59 7.24
CA SER A 249 -21.63 9.52 8.03
C SER A 249 -20.11 9.66 8.09
N SER A 250 -19.52 9.30 9.23
CA SER A 250 -18.08 9.36 9.42
C SER A 250 -17.33 8.50 8.40
N GLU A 251 -17.88 7.34 8.03
CA GLU A 251 -17.35 6.46 7.00
C GLU A 251 -17.34 7.14 5.61
N HIS A 252 -18.44 7.78 5.22
CA HIS A 252 -18.52 8.50 3.95
C HIS A 252 -17.51 9.66 3.90
N ILE A 253 -17.41 10.44 4.98
CA ILE A 253 -16.48 11.56 5.09
C ILE A 253 -15.02 11.08 5.01
N GLU A 254 -14.69 9.98 5.69
CA GLU A 254 -13.35 9.39 5.63
C GLU A 254 -13.02 8.87 4.24
N ASN A 255 -13.98 8.26 3.55
CA ASN A 255 -13.80 7.84 2.15
C ASN A 255 -13.57 9.04 1.22
N ILE A 256 -14.26 10.17 1.44
CA ILE A 256 -14.01 11.41 0.68
C ILE A 256 -12.58 11.90 0.97
N ARG A 257 -12.19 11.97 2.25
CA ARG A 257 -10.86 12.42 2.67
C ARG A 257 -9.75 11.60 1.98
N LYS A 258 -9.83 10.27 2.04
CA LYS A 258 -8.91 9.33 1.36
C LYS A 258 -8.88 9.57 -0.15
N ALA A 259 -10.04 9.76 -0.79
CA ALA A 259 -10.11 10.00 -2.23
C ALA A 259 -9.48 11.34 -2.66
N ILE A 260 -9.68 12.41 -1.88
CA ILE A 260 -9.02 13.71 -2.13
C ILE A 260 -7.50 13.56 -1.96
N GLU A 261 -7.06 12.89 -0.89
CA GLU A 261 -5.63 12.68 -0.62
C GLU A 261 -4.96 11.91 -1.76
N TYR A 262 -5.57 10.80 -2.18
CA TYR A 262 -5.12 10.03 -3.33
C TYR A 262 -5.02 10.89 -4.60
N PHE A 263 -6.08 11.65 -4.90
CA PHE A 263 -6.15 12.53 -6.07
C PHE A 263 -5.01 13.57 -6.08
N LEU A 264 -4.78 14.25 -4.96
CA LEU A 264 -3.74 15.27 -4.85
C LEU A 264 -2.33 14.68 -4.91
N ILE A 265 -2.09 13.54 -4.25
CA ILE A 265 -0.80 12.82 -4.32
C ILE A 265 -0.51 12.38 -5.75
N LYS A 266 -1.52 11.91 -6.49
CA LYS A 266 -1.34 11.49 -7.88
C LYS A 266 -1.09 12.67 -8.81
N LEU A 267 -1.84 13.77 -8.66
CA LEU A 267 -1.60 14.99 -9.43
C LEU A 267 -0.20 15.57 -9.16
N SER A 268 0.26 15.55 -7.90
CA SER A 268 1.55 16.15 -7.54
C SER A 268 2.75 15.36 -8.06
N LYS A 269 2.58 14.08 -8.40
CA LYS A 269 3.61 13.25 -9.05
C LYS A 269 3.78 13.54 -10.53
N ILE A 270 2.79 14.17 -11.15
CA ILE A 270 2.77 14.45 -12.59
C ILE A 270 3.25 15.88 -12.83
N THR A 271 4.44 16.04 -13.40
CA THR A 271 5.14 17.33 -13.52
C THR A 271 4.27 18.46 -14.06
N TYR A 272 3.63 18.25 -15.22
CA TYR A 272 2.84 19.28 -15.88
C TYR A 272 1.54 19.63 -15.12
N PHE A 273 1.00 18.73 -14.29
CA PHE A 273 -0.11 19.07 -13.39
C PHE A 273 0.37 19.80 -12.13
N ALA A 274 1.46 19.34 -11.52
CA ALA A 274 2.04 19.98 -10.35
C ALA A 274 2.44 21.44 -10.63
N GLN A 275 2.84 21.74 -11.87
CA GLN A 275 3.19 23.10 -12.33
C GLN A 275 2.03 23.85 -12.99
N SER A 276 0.87 23.22 -13.13
CA SER A 276 -0.26 23.80 -13.84
C SER A 276 -0.85 25.00 -13.08
N VAL A 277 -1.36 25.99 -13.81
CA VAL A 277 -1.98 27.18 -13.21
C VAL A 277 -3.21 26.79 -12.38
N GLU A 278 -3.96 25.79 -12.86
CA GLU A 278 -5.15 25.25 -12.21
C GLU A 278 -4.80 24.67 -10.83
N PHE A 279 -3.78 23.82 -10.77
CA PHE A 279 -3.34 23.20 -9.52
C PHE A 279 -2.75 24.24 -8.57
N ASN A 280 -1.91 25.15 -9.07
CA ASN A 280 -1.32 26.22 -8.26
C ASN A 280 -2.36 27.14 -7.63
N VAL A 281 -3.39 27.56 -8.38
CA VAL A 281 -4.51 28.34 -7.82
C VAL A 281 -5.22 27.56 -6.72
N PHE A 282 -5.36 26.24 -6.87
CA PHE A 282 -5.99 25.39 -5.88
C PHE A 282 -5.14 25.21 -4.61
N ILE A 283 -3.83 25.00 -4.72
CA ILE A 283 -2.96 24.68 -3.56
C ILE A 283 -2.33 25.90 -2.88
N THR A 284 -2.37 27.08 -3.50
CA THR A 284 -1.69 28.27 -2.97
C THR A 284 -2.57 28.96 -1.92
N LYS A 285 -2.01 29.18 -0.73
CA LYS A 285 -2.65 29.98 0.33
C LYS A 285 -2.72 31.45 -0.10
N THR A 286 -3.86 32.08 0.14
CA THR A 286 -4.05 33.52 -0.12
C THR A 286 -4.02 34.31 1.19
N ASN A 287 -3.84 35.63 1.12
CA ASN A 287 -3.92 36.51 2.30
C ASN A 287 -5.36 36.75 2.78
N LYS A 288 -6.32 35.91 2.36
CA LYS A 288 -7.74 36.06 2.67
C LYS A 288 -8.14 35.11 3.79
N ASP A 289 -9.25 35.42 4.47
CA ASP A 289 -9.88 34.47 5.39
C ASP A 289 -10.30 33.19 4.65
N SER A 290 -10.36 32.06 5.36
CA SER A 290 -10.62 30.73 4.76
C SER A 290 -11.86 30.69 3.86
N ASN A 291 -12.98 31.31 4.26
CA ASN A 291 -14.19 31.39 3.46
C ASN A 291 -14.00 32.19 2.17
N GLN A 292 -13.33 33.35 2.26
CA GLN A 292 -13.04 34.20 1.10
C GLN A 292 -12.03 33.56 0.16
N GLU A 293 -11.08 32.79 0.69
CA GLU A 293 -10.13 32.01 -0.09
C GLU A 293 -10.85 30.94 -0.92
N MET A 294 -11.74 30.16 -0.30
CA MET A 294 -12.50 29.12 -1.02
C MET A 294 -13.35 29.72 -2.16
N ASP A 295 -14.02 30.84 -1.92
CA ASP A 295 -14.83 31.50 -2.96
C ASP A 295 -13.94 32.10 -4.07
N TYR A 296 -12.78 32.63 -3.71
CA TYR A 296 -11.79 33.09 -4.70
C TYR A 296 -11.30 31.94 -5.60
N VAL A 297 -10.94 30.80 -5.01
CA VAL A 297 -10.48 29.63 -5.76
C VAL A 297 -11.58 29.15 -6.71
N GLN A 298 -12.82 29.02 -6.25
CA GLN A 298 -13.95 28.62 -7.11
C GLN A 298 -14.16 29.58 -8.27
N ASN A 299 -14.13 30.90 -8.03
CA ASN A 299 -14.34 31.88 -9.08
C ASN A 299 -13.20 31.86 -10.10
N LYS A 300 -11.93 31.77 -9.65
CA LYS A 300 -10.78 31.66 -10.54
C LYS A 300 -10.80 30.39 -11.37
N LEU A 301 -11.16 29.27 -10.77
CA LEU A 301 -11.34 28.01 -11.46
C LEU A 301 -12.47 28.11 -12.52
N LYS A 302 -13.61 28.72 -12.19
CA LYS A 302 -14.72 28.93 -13.15
C LYS A 302 -14.35 29.85 -14.32
N GLU A 303 -13.58 30.91 -14.08
CA GLU A 303 -13.08 31.82 -15.13
C GLU A 303 -12.26 31.05 -16.19
N MET A 304 -11.50 30.04 -15.77
CA MET A 304 -10.68 29.22 -16.68
C MET A 304 -11.51 28.31 -17.61
N THR A 305 -12.77 28.01 -17.26
CA THR A 305 -13.66 27.16 -18.07
C THR A 305 -14.04 27.83 -19.40
N GLN A 306 -14.13 29.16 -19.44
CA GLN A 306 -14.62 29.90 -20.61
C GLN A 306 -13.56 30.07 -21.72
N GLN A 307 -12.30 29.72 -21.47
CA GLN A 307 -11.14 30.15 -22.26
C GLN A 307 -10.41 29.00 -22.95
N THR A 308 -11.09 27.97 -23.45
CA THR A 308 -10.39 26.80 -24.02
C THR A 308 -10.93 26.45 -25.40
N ASN A 309 -10.27 26.96 -26.45
CA ASN A 309 -10.47 26.49 -27.83
C ASN A 309 -9.42 25.42 -28.20
N ILE A 310 -9.61 24.74 -29.33
CA ILE A 310 -8.73 23.62 -29.75
C ILE A 310 -7.28 24.05 -30.02
N GLU A 311 -7.07 25.28 -30.50
CA GLU A 311 -5.73 25.83 -30.79
C GLU A 311 -4.95 26.10 -29.49
N GLN A 312 -5.63 26.59 -28.45
CA GLN A 312 -5.06 26.78 -27.12
C GLN A 312 -4.73 25.44 -26.44
N ILE A 313 -5.56 24.42 -26.66
CA ILE A 313 -5.26 23.05 -26.21
C ILE A 313 -4.01 22.54 -26.94
N ASP A 314 -3.94 22.67 -28.26
CA ASP A 314 -2.77 22.23 -29.04
C ASP A 314 -1.49 22.92 -28.57
N LEU A 315 -1.50 24.24 -28.41
CA LEU A 315 -0.36 24.99 -27.91
C LEU A 315 0.10 24.50 -26.53
N ARG A 316 -0.86 24.26 -25.62
CA ARG A 316 -0.56 23.71 -24.29
C ARG A 316 0.06 22.33 -24.37
N PHE A 317 -0.44 21.46 -25.26
CA PHE A 317 0.10 20.13 -25.45
C PHE A 317 1.53 20.20 -25.97
N LYS A 318 1.80 20.99 -27.01
CA LYS A 318 3.16 21.18 -27.55
C LYS A 318 4.15 21.66 -26.49
N GLN A 319 3.74 22.63 -25.66
CA GLN A 319 4.58 23.17 -24.59
C GLN A 319 4.93 22.15 -23.50
N ASN A 320 4.02 21.22 -23.19
CA ASN A 320 4.18 20.30 -22.06
C ASN A 320 4.58 18.87 -22.46
N PHE A 321 4.49 18.56 -23.76
CA PHE A 321 4.76 17.24 -24.35
C PHE A 321 5.69 17.38 -25.58
N GLU A 322 6.63 18.32 -25.54
CA GLU A 322 7.57 18.63 -26.62
C GLU A 322 8.30 17.36 -27.13
N GLU A 323 8.62 16.42 -26.23
CA GLU A 323 9.25 15.14 -26.58
C GLU A 323 8.40 14.23 -27.48
N PHE A 324 7.09 14.45 -27.54
CA PHE A 324 6.17 13.68 -28.39
C PHE A 324 5.78 14.45 -29.67
N GLU A 325 6.18 15.71 -29.81
CA GLU A 325 5.98 16.54 -31.00
C GLU A 325 6.95 16.21 -32.15
N THR A 326 7.66 15.07 -32.08
CA THR A 326 8.61 14.67 -33.12
C THR A 326 7.95 14.57 -34.50
N LYS A 327 8.72 14.86 -35.56
CA LYS A 327 8.29 14.70 -36.96
C LYS A 327 7.88 13.27 -37.32
N GLU A 328 8.29 12.29 -36.52
CA GLU A 328 7.89 10.90 -36.70
C GLU A 328 6.38 10.77 -36.53
N SER A 329 5.72 10.16 -37.51
CA SER A 329 4.31 9.81 -37.39
C SER A 329 4.10 8.76 -36.31
N VAL A 330 2.91 8.75 -35.69
CA VAL A 330 2.44 7.62 -34.89
C VAL A 330 2.61 6.34 -35.69
N ASN A 331 3.35 5.37 -35.14
CA ASN A 331 3.58 4.09 -35.81
C ASN A 331 2.45 3.09 -35.45
N GLU A 332 2.33 2.02 -36.24
CA GLU A 332 1.26 1.02 -36.06
C GLU A 332 1.36 0.30 -34.70
N GLN A 333 2.58 0.08 -34.19
CA GLN A 333 2.78 -0.55 -32.88
C GLN A 333 2.23 0.29 -31.73
N GLN A 334 2.44 1.61 -31.76
CA GLN A 334 1.91 2.54 -30.76
C GLN A 334 0.39 2.55 -30.78
N ARG A 335 -0.19 2.59 -31.99
CA ARG A 335 -1.64 2.54 -32.18
C ARG A 335 -2.24 1.23 -31.68
N GLN A 336 -1.61 0.10 -32.01
CA GLN A 336 -2.03 -1.23 -31.54
C GLN A 336 -1.94 -1.33 -30.01
N LYS A 337 -0.86 -0.85 -29.40
CA LYS A 337 -0.70 -0.83 -27.93
C LYS A 337 -1.84 -0.07 -27.24
N CYS A 338 -2.25 1.09 -27.78
CA CYS A 338 -3.40 1.83 -27.27
C CYS A 338 -4.73 1.09 -27.47
N ASN A 339 -4.90 0.41 -28.61
CA ASN A 339 -6.11 -0.38 -28.88
C ASN A 339 -6.24 -1.58 -27.91
N ASP A 340 -5.15 -2.32 -27.70
CA ASP A 340 -5.10 -3.45 -26.77
C ASP A 340 -5.38 -2.99 -25.33
N PHE A 341 -4.77 -1.86 -24.94
CA PHE A 341 -5.00 -1.25 -23.64
C PHE A 341 -6.45 -0.79 -23.47
N SER A 342 -7.05 -0.18 -24.50
CA SER A 342 -8.47 0.18 -24.49
C SER A 342 -9.39 -1.03 -24.28
N LEU A 343 -9.08 -2.16 -24.94
CA LEU A 343 -9.83 -3.41 -24.73
C LEU A 343 -9.70 -3.90 -23.29
N LEU A 344 -8.49 -3.88 -22.73
CA LEU A 344 -8.26 -4.25 -21.33
C LEU A 344 -9.04 -3.36 -20.36
N MET A 345 -8.99 -2.03 -20.53
CA MET A 345 -9.69 -1.10 -19.65
C MET A 345 -11.21 -1.32 -19.68
N SER A 346 -11.78 -1.61 -20.86
CA SER A 346 -13.21 -1.92 -20.97
C SER A 346 -13.61 -3.19 -20.21
N LYS A 347 -12.74 -4.21 -20.22
CA LYS A 347 -12.95 -5.43 -19.43
C LYS A 347 -12.87 -5.14 -17.93
N LEU A 348 -11.88 -4.38 -17.48
CA LEU A 348 -11.73 -4.02 -16.07
C LEU A 348 -12.90 -3.15 -15.57
N GLU A 349 -13.38 -2.22 -16.39
CA GLU A 349 -14.53 -1.37 -16.06
C GLU A 349 -15.83 -2.19 -15.94
N SER A 350 -15.96 -3.28 -16.69
CA SER A 350 -17.13 -4.18 -16.63
C SER A 350 -17.21 -5.01 -15.34
N ILE A 351 -16.13 -5.10 -14.57
CA ILE A 351 -16.11 -5.79 -13.28
C ILE A 351 -16.97 -4.98 -12.30
N LYS A 352 -18.03 -5.58 -11.77
CA LYS A 352 -18.97 -4.90 -10.88
C LYS A 352 -18.39 -4.85 -9.47
N VAL A 353 -18.25 -3.65 -8.91
CA VAL A 353 -17.90 -3.48 -7.48
C VAL A 353 -18.88 -4.21 -6.56
N ASN A 354 -20.14 -4.35 -6.96
CA ASN A 354 -21.15 -5.08 -6.19
C ASN A 354 -20.74 -6.55 -5.96
N ASP A 355 -20.07 -7.19 -6.91
CA ASP A 355 -19.62 -8.58 -6.77
C ASP A 355 -18.60 -8.68 -5.61
N PHE A 356 -17.72 -7.67 -5.47
CA PHE A 356 -16.79 -7.58 -4.33
C PHE A 356 -17.46 -7.18 -3.03
N GLN A 357 -18.50 -6.34 -3.09
CA GLN A 357 -19.28 -5.99 -1.92
C GLN A 357 -19.99 -7.22 -1.34
N ASP A 358 -20.48 -8.12 -2.18
CA ASP A 358 -21.10 -9.37 -1.76
C ASP A 358 -20.07 -10.33 -1.15
N ILE A 359 -18.86 -10.43 -1.73
CA ILE A 359 -17.74 -11.16 -1.12
C ILE A 359 -17.38 -10.59 0.26
N LYS A 360 -17.32 -9.26 0.39
CA LYS A 360 -17.08 -8.58 1.68
C LYS A 360 -18.16 -8.91 2.70
N LYS A 361 -19.45 -8.82 2.33
CA LYS A 361 -20.57 -9.17 3.22
C LYS A 361 -20.53 -10.63 3.66
N LEU A 362 -20.26 -11.56 2.72
CA LEU A 362 -20.10 -12.98 3.04
C LEU A 362 -18.96 -13.21 4.03
N PHE A 363 -17.84 -12.49 3.86
CA PHE A 363 -16.71 -12.55 4.78
C PHE A 363 -17.04 -12.01 6.17
N GLU A 364 -17.69 -10.86 6.25
CA GLU A 364 -18.15 -10.27 7.52
C GLU A 364 -19.15 -11.19 8.23
N GLN A 365 -20.08 -11.78 7.48
CA GLN A 365 -21.04 -12.75 8.02
C GLN A 365 -20.35 -14.01 8.52
N HIS A 366 -19.41 -14.56 7.76
CA HIS A 366 -18.61 -15.71 8.20
C HIS A 366 -17.84 -15.38 9.49
N SER A 367 -17.22 -14.20 9.57
CA SER A 367 -16.50 -13.74 10.76
C SER A 367 -17.40 -13.60 11.98
N LYS A 368 -18.62 -13.05 11.80
CA LYS A 368 -19.64 -12.98 12.86
C LYS A 368 -20.08 -14.36 13.34
N ASN A 369 -20.30 -15.30 12.41
CA ASN A 369 -20.68 -16.67 12.73
C ASN A 369 -19.57 -17.38 13.52
N VAL A 370 -18.31 -17.27 13.09
CA VAL A 370 -17.16 -17.83 13.82
C VAL A 370 -17.05 -17.24 15.23
N ASN A 371 -17.25 -15.92 15.36
CA ASN A 371 -17.27 -15.28 16.68
C ASN A 371 -18.38 -15.87 17.57
N TYR A 372 -19.62 -15.96 17.04
CA TYR A 372 -20.75 -16.55 17.76
C TYR A 372 -20.46 -17.98 18.23
N LEU A 373 -19.96 -18.85 17.34
CA LEU A 373 -19.57 -20.22 17.71
C LEU A 373 -18.51 -20.24 18.82
N SER A 374 -17.49 -19.38 18.71
CA SER A 374 -16.41 -19.31 19.69
C SER A 374 -16.88 -18.79 21.06
N LYS A 375 -17.86 -17.88 21.07
CA LYS A 375 -18.33 -17.19 22.27
C LYS A 375 -19.41 -17.96 23.02
N TYR A 376 -20.27 -18.69 22.32
CA TYR A 376 -21.44 -19.33 22.92
C TYR A 376 -21.36 -20.86 22.90
N ILE A 377 -21.08 -21.45 21.74
CA ILE A 377 -21.11 -22.92 21.58
C ILE A 377 -19.87 -23.59 22.20
N LEU A 378 -18.69 -23.00 22.02
CA LEU A 378 -17.45 -23.60 22.52
C LEU A 378 -17.41 -23.74 24.05
N PRO A 379 -17.80 -22.70 24.83
CA PRO A 379 -17.94 -22.81 26.27
C PRO A 379 -18.88 -23.95 26.70
N GLU A 380 -20.04 -24.08 26.06
CA GLU A 380 -21.02 -25.12 26.38
C GLU A 380 -20.50 -26.54 26.09
N LEU A 381 -19.87 -26.75 24.93
CA LEU A 381 -19.23 -28.03 24.61
C LEU A 381 -18.16 -28.42 25.63
N HIS A 382 -17.38 -27.44 26.11
CA HIS A 382 -16.34 -27.66 27.11
C HIS A 382 -16.92 -28.03 28.48
N LEU A 383 -18.05 -27.42 28.88
CA LEU A 383 -18.80 -27.79 30.09
C LEU A 383 -19.31 -29.23 30.02
N LEU A 384 -19.90 -29.59 28.88
CA LEU A 384 -20.42 -30.94 28.63
C LEU A 384 -19.31 -31.98 28.66
N HIS A 385 -18.17 -31.71 28.02
CA HIS A 385 -17.05 -32.65 27.95
C HIS A 385 -16.37 -32.88 29.31
N LEU A 386 -16.21 -31.83 30.11
CA LEU A 386 -15.54 -31.94 31.41
C LEU A 386 -16.44 -32.50 32.52
N ASN A 387 -17.74 -32.69 32.27
CA ASN A 387 -18.71 -33.15 33.27
C ASN A 387 -18.69 -32.30 34.56
N LEU A 388 -18.26 -31.04 34.43
CA LEU A 388 -18.07 -30.11 35.54
C LEU A 388 -19.34 -29.26 35.69
N GLN A 389 -20.03 -29.43 36.81
CA GLN A 389 -21.21 -28.61 37.17
C GLN A 389 -20.88 -27.18 37.63
N SER A 390 -19.64 -26.70 37.51
CA SER A 390 -19.26 -25.38 38.06
C SER A 390 -18.86 -24.38 36.99
N GLU A 391 -19.69 -23.34 36.83
CA GLU A 391 -19.55 -22.17 35.92
C GLU A 391 -18.23 -21.38 36.06
N VAL A 392 -17.44 -21.64 37.10
CA VAL A 392 -16.39 -20.71 37.58
C VAL A 392 -15.08 -20.78 36.78
N VAL A 393 -14.78 -21.89 36.08
CA VAL A 393 -13.47 -22.08 35.42
C VAL A 393 -13.41 -21.50 33.99
N ILE A 394 -14.55 -21.27 33.35
CA ILE A 394 -14.61 -20.87 31.92
C ILE A 394 -14.51 -19.35 31.73
N GLN A 395 -14.82 -18.54 32.76
CA GLN A 395 -15.00 -17.09 32.60
C GLN A 395 -13.72 -16.24 32.43
N ARG A 396 -12.49 -16.79 32.51
CA ARG A 396 -11.30 -15.93 32.68
C ARG A 396 -10.17 -16.00 31.64
N LYS A 397 -10.23 -16.83 30.60
CA LYS A 397 -9.12 -16.90 29.61
C LYS A 397 -9.45 -16.82 28.12
N LYS A 398 -10.71 -16.79 27.67
CA LYS A 398 -11.03 -16.82 26.23
C LYS A 398 -12.12 -15.82 25.82
N SER A 399 -11.71 -14.72 25.18
CA SER A 399 -12.51 -13.99 24.15
C SER A 399 -11.65 -12.96 23.40
N ASN A 400 -10.83 -12.18 24.11
CA ASN A 400 -10.17 -11.00 23.55
C ASN A 400 -9.13 -11.23 22.44
N SER A 401 -8.59 -12.46 22.28
CA SER A 401 -7.63 -12.78 21.20
C SER A 401 -8.31 -13.17 19.90
N ILE A 402 -9.44 -13.89 19.97
CA ILE A 402 -10.23 -14.29 18.80
C ILE A 402 -10.91 -13.05 18.20
N ASP A 403 -11.49 -12.19 19.04
CA ASP A 403 -12.11 -10.93 18.60
C ASP A 403 -11.12 -10.02 17.86
N ARG A 404 -9.89 -9.87 18.39
CA ARG A 404 -8.83 -9.08 17.74
C ARG A 404 -8.38 -9.69 16.42
N GLY A 405 -8.23 -11.01 16.37
CA GLY A 405 -7.85 -11.71 15.14
C GLY A 405 -8.89 -11.55 14.02
N LEU A 406 -10.17 -11.67 14.36
CA LEU A 406 -11.28 -11.47 13.42
C LEU A 406 -11.39 -10.01 12.98
N GLN A 407 -11.27 -9.04 13.90
CA GLN A 407 -11.31 -7.62 13.53
C GLN A 407 -10.19 -7.26 12.56
N MET A 408 -8.95 -7.70 12.81
CA MET A 408 -7.83 -7.48 11.91
C MET A 408 -8.07 -8.05 10.50
N GLN A 409 -8.78 -9.18 10.40
CA GLN A 409 -9.15 -9.76 9.11
C GLN A 409 -10.23 -8.96 8.39
N ILE A 410 -11.24 -8.46 9.12
CA ILE A 410 -12.26 -7.55 8.57
C ILE A 410 -11.58 -6.28 8.04
N ASP A 411 -10.68 -5.68 8.81
CA ASP A 411 -9.93 -4.50 8.41
C ASP A 411 -9.09 -4.78 7.15
N THR A 412 -8.40 -5.93 7.11
CA THR A 412 -7.62 -6.34 5.93
C THR A 412 -8.51 -6.56 4.69
N MET A 413 -9.71 -7.12 4.86
CA MET A 413 -10.67 -7.27 3.76
C MET A 413 -11.24 -5.94 3.29
N ASN A 414 -11.43 -4.98 4.20
CA ASN A 414 -11.80 -3.61 3.85
C ASN A 414 -10.71 -2.94 3.00
N ASP A 415 -9.43 -3.10 3.37
CA ASP A 415 -8.32 -2.60 2.56
C ASP A 415 -8.33 -3.20 1.15
N VAL A 416 -8.52 -4.52 1.03
CA VAL A 416 -8.61 -5.20 -0.29
C VAL A 416 -9.79 -4.67 -1.10
N TYR A 417 -10.95 -4.49 -0.47
CA TYR A 417 -12.12 -3.89 -1.12
C TYR A 417 -11.84 -2.47 -1.62
N ASP A 418 -11.21 -1.63 -0.79
CA ASP A 418 -10.83 -0.26 -1.15
C ASP A 418 -9.86 -0.24 -2.34
N TYR A 419 -8.92 -1.19 -2.41
CA TYR A 419 -8.03 -1.35 -3.57
C TYR A 419 -8.79 -1.73 -4.84
N PHE A 420 -9.77 -2.63 -4.77
CA PHE A 420 -10.63 -2.97 -5.91
C PHE A 420 -11.49 -1.80 -6.39
N VAL A 421 -12.08 -1.04 -5.46
CA VAL A 421 -12.84 0.17 -5.80
C VAL A 421 -11.95 1.19 -6.48
N THR A 422 -10.73 1.37 -5.98
CA THR A 422 -9.73 2.24 -6.60
C THR A 422 -9.36 1.75 -8.00
N GLU A 423 -9.13 0.45 -8.18
CA GLU A 423 -8.84 -0.16 -9.48
C GLU A 423 -9.93 0.10 -10.52
N GLN A 424 -11.18 -0.11 -10.14
CA GLN A 424 -12.30 0.10 -11.05
C GLN A 424 -12.40 1.56 -11.49
N ARG A 425 -12.21 2.50 -10.54
CA ARG A 425 -12.22 3.94 -10.84
C ARG A 425 -11.09 4.33 -11.77
N GLU A 426 -9.90 3.77 -11.56
CA GLU A 426 -8.73 3.97 -12.43
C GLU A 426 -8.98 3.45 -13.84
N ALA A 427 -9.50 2.23 -13.96
CA ALA A 427 -9.87 1.64 -15.24
C ALA A 427 -10.92 2.48 -15.98
N SER A 428 -11.93 3.00 -15.26
CA SER A 428 -12.96 3.87 -15.85
C SER A 428 -12.38 5.18 -16.38
N VAL A 429 -11.49 5.84 -15.64
CA VAL A 429 -10.81 7.05 -16.12
C VAL A 429 -9.94 6.74 -17.34
N MET A 430 -9.15 5.66 -17.32
CA MET A 430 -8.33 5.27 -18.46
C MET A 430 -9.18 4.91 -19.69
N SER A 431 -10.32 4.25 -19.48
CA SER A 431 -11.32 3.97 -20.52
C SER A 431 -11.85 5.27 -21.15
N GLN A 432 -12.19 6.28 -20.34
CA GLN A 432 -12.58 7.61 -20.82
C GLN A 432 -11.50 8.28 -21.67
N CYS A 433 -10.23 8.21 -21.25
CA CYS A 433 -9.11 8.73 -22.02
C CYS A 433 -8.95 8.01 -23.37
N MET A 434 -9.05 6.68 -23.38
CA MET A 434 -8.98 5.88 -24.61
C MET A 434 -10.13 6.19 -25.58
N ASN A 435 -11.33 6.41 -25.05
CA ASN A 435 -12.48 6.82 -25.86
C ASN A 435 -12.26 8.21 -26.46
N TYR A 436 -11.72 9.15 -25.69
CA TYR A 436 -11.35 10.47 -26.22
C TYR A 436 -10.31 10.39 -27.34
N ILE A 437 -9.29 9.51 -27.22
CA ILE A 437 -8.30 9.28 -28.27
C ILE A 437 -8.95 8.75 -29.56
N LYS A 438 -9.94 7.86 -29.44
CA LYS A 438 -10.71 7.39 -30.60
C LYS A 438 -11.57 8.50 -31.20
N ASP A 439 -12.21 9.31 -30.37
CA ASP A 439 -13.07 10.41 -30.83
C ASP A 439 -12.25 11.48 -31.58
N ILE A 440 -11.08 11.85 -31.07
CA ILE A 440 -10.20 12.83 -31.73
C ILE A 440 -9.61 12.27 -33.03
N GLU A 441 -9.34 10.96 -33.11
CA GLU A 441 -8.97 10.28 -34.35
C GLU A 441 -10.09 10.35 -35.41
N GLN A 442 -11.34 10.09 -34.99
CA GLN A 442 -12.50 10.22 -35.88
C GLN A 442 -12.69 11.67 -36.35
N GLN A 443 -12.50 12.65 -35.47
CA GLN A 443 -12.56 14.08 -35.84
C GLN A 443 -11.47 14.45 -36.84
N LYS A 444 -10.23 13.98 -36.62
CA LYS A 444 -9.11 14.14 -37.54
C LYS A 444 -9.46 13.61 -38.94
N ASN A 445 -9.96 12.37 -39.03
CA ASN A 445 -10.31 11.73 -40.30
C ASN A 445 -11.45 12.46 -41.02
N LYS A 446 -12.46 12.95 -40.27
CA LYS A 446 -13.55 13.77 -40.84
C LYS A 446 -13.05 15.09 -41.41
N LEU A 447 -12.14 15.77 -40.70
CA LEU A 447 -11.52 17.02 -41.18
C LEU A 447 -10.66 16.77 -42.42
N GLU A 448 -9.90 15.68 -42.46
CA GLU A 448 -9.10 15.28 -43.61
C GLU A 448 -9.97 15.05 -44.86
N GLN A 449 -11.03 14.26 -44.73
CA GLN A 449 -12.00 14.03 -45.82
C GLN A 449 -12.65 15.35 -46.29
N LYS A 450 -12.99 16.24 -45.34
CA LYS A 450 -13.57 17.55 -45.65
C LYS A 450 -12.59 18.41 -46.46
N ILE A 451 -11.30 18.43 -46.10
CA ILE A 451 -10.23 19.14 -46.81
C ILE A 451 -10.01 18.54 -48.21
N MET A 452 -9.98 17.21 -48.34
CA MET A 452 -9.78 16.52 -49.62
C MET A 452 -10.93 16.71 -50.59
N SER A 453 -12.16 16.91 -50.11
CA SER A 453 -13.33 17.07 -50.98
C SER A 453 -13.32 18.35 -51.84
N GLN A 454 -12.42 19.32 -51.57
CA GLN A 454 -12.21 20.58 -52.33
C GLN A 454 -13.46 21.43 -52.63
N LYS A 455 -14.62 21.14 -52.01
CA LYS A 455 -15.89 21.86 -52.22
C LYS A 455 -16.09 23.10 -51.35
N LEU A 456 -15.08 23.47 -50.56
CA LEU A 456 -15.18 24.57 -49.59
C LEU A 456 -14.77 25.91 -50.18
N LYS A 457 -15.34 26.99 -49.66
CA LYS A 457 -14.80 28.35 -49.86
C LYS A 457 -13.39 28.43 -49.26
N GLN A 458 -12.54 29.29 -49.82
CA GLN A 458 -11.14 29.41 -49.40
C GLN A 458 -10.98 29.69 -47.89
N GLU A 459 -11.82 30.53 -47.32
CA GLU A 459 -11.81 30.85 -45.88
C GLU A 459 -12.15 29.63 -45.02
N GLU A 460 -13.21 28.89 -45.38
CA GLU A 460 -13.62 27.66 -44.68
C GLU A 460 -12.55 26.57 -44.79
N LEU A 461 -11.88 26.49 -45.95
CA LEU A 461 -10.77 25.57 -46.18
C LEU A 461 -9.57 25.91 -45.29
N ASN A 462 -9.24 27.19 -45.14
CA ASN A 462 -8.15 27.63 -44.26
C ASN A 462 -8.47 27.30 -42.79
N THR A 463 -9.68 27.60 -42.31
CA THR A 463 -10.12 27.24 -40.96
C THR A 463 -10.09 25.72 -40.74
N ALA A 464 -10.56 24.93 -41.71
CA ALA A 464 -10.51 23.47 -41.61
C ALA A 464 -9.08 22.93 -41.55
N LYS A 465 -8.13 23.53 -42.29
CA LYS A 465 -6.70 23.17 -42.24
C LYS A 465 -6.07 23.47 -40.88
N ILE A 466 -6.36 24.62 -40.29
CA ILE A 466 -5.85 25.00 -38.95
C ILE A 466 -6.40 24.04 -37.89
N GLN A 467 -7.70 23.74 -37.94
CA GLN A 467 -8.33 22.76 -37.05
C GLN A 467 -7.74 21.37 -37.24
N PHE A 468 -7.55 20.91 -38.48
CA PHE A 468 -6.94 19.61 -38.76
C PHE A 468 -5.52 19.51 -38.20
N GLN A 469 -4.70 20.56 -38.36
CA GLN A 469 -3.34 20.59 -37.79
C GLN A 469 -3.37 20.47 -36.27
N SER A 470 -4.23 21.24 -35.59
CA SER A 470 -4.37 21.20 -34.13
C SER A 470 -4.85 19.83 -33.65
N VAL A 471 -5.91 19.28 -34.24
CA VAL A 471 -6.49 17.97 -33.90
C VAL A 471 -5.48 16.84 -34.16
N SER A 472 -4.78 16.88 -35.30
CA SER A 472 -3.77 15.87 -35.67
C SER A 472 -2.58 15.88 -34.71
N SER A 473 -2.13 17.07 -34.31
CA SER A 473 -1.06 17.26 -33.32
C SER A 473 -1.45 16.69 -31.95
N ILE A 474 -2.62 17.09 -31.41
CA ILE A 474 -3.13 16.58 -30.13
C ILE A 474 -3.27 15.06 -30.16
N TRP A 475 -3.87 14.49 -31.22
CA TRP A 475 -4.00 13.04 -31.38
C TRP A 475 -2.63 12.34 -31.37
N SER A 476 -1.66 12.85 -32.12
CA SER A 476 -0.30 12.29 -32.18
C SER A 476 0.38 12.30 -30.81
N ILE A 477 0.31 13.43 -30.10
CA ILE A 477 0.88 13.57 -28.74
C ILE A 477 0.21 12.60 -27.77
N LEU A 478 -1.12 12.46 -27.81
CA LEU A 478 -1.85 11.53 -26.96
C LEU A 478 -1.43 10.08 -27.23
N VAL A 479 -1.46 9.63 -28.50
CA VAL A 479 -1.10 8.24 -28.80
C VAL A 479 0.35 7.94 -28.39
N LYS A 480 1.29 8.82 -28.70
CA LYS A 480 2.70 8.64 -28.32
C LYS A 480 2.89 8.65 -26.80
N SER A 481 2.27 9.59 -26.09
CA SER A 481 2.39 9.67 -24.62
C SER A 481 1.77 8.46 -23.92
N TYR A 482 0.66 7.92 -24.42
CA TYR A 482 0.08 6.69 -23.88
C TYR A 482 0.93 5.46 -24.17
N ALA A 483 1.32 5.28 -25.43
CA ALA A 483 2.10 4.13 -25.85
C ALA A 483 3.48 4.08 -25.17
N ASN A 484 4.11 5.23 -24.95
CA ASN A 484 5.49 5.29 -24.42
C ASN A 484 5.58 5.56 -22.92
N TYR A 485 4.50 6.00 -22.26
CA TYR A 485 4.55 6.40 -20.85
C TYR A 485 3.35 5.91 -20.03
N TYR A 486 2.12 6.37 -20.31
CA TYR A 486 1.00 6.11 -19.39
C TYR A 486 0.67 4.62 -19.24
N ILE A 487 0.72 3.85 -20.34
CA ILE A 487 0.38 2.42 -20.31
C ILE A 487 1.40 1.65 -19.47
N ASP A 488 2.69 1.90 -19.68
CA ASP A 488 3.74 1.20 -18.95
C ASP A 488 3.75 1.57 -17.47
N ASN A 489 3.55 2.86 -17.15
CA ASN A 489 3.43 3.30 -15.77
C ASN A 489 2.17 2.73 -15.08
N TYR A 490 1.04 2.65 -15.80
CA TYR A 490 -0.16 2.00 -15.27
C TYR A 490 0.13 0.56 -14.87
N PHE A 491 0.72 -0.26 -15.77
CA PHE A 491 1.04 -1.65 -15.44
C PHE A 491 2.04 -1.78 -14.29
N LYS A 492 3.05 -0.90 -14.23
CA LYS A 492 4.03 -0.88 -13.13
C LYS A 492 3.37 -0.63 -11.78
N GLU A 493 2.49 0.37 -11.70
CA GLU A 493 1.74 0.69 -10.49
C GLU A 493 0.74 -0.42 -10.11
N ARG A 494 0.01 -0.96 -11.09
CA ARG A 494 -0.96 -2.03 -10.85
C ARG A 494 -0.31 -3.31 -10.37
N TYR A 495 0.86 -3.67 -10.92
CA TYR A 495 1.61 -4.83 -10.46
C TYR A 495 1.91 -4.76 -8.96
N GLN A 496 2.41 -3.61 -8.48
CA GLN A 496 2.68 -3.40 -7.06
C GLN A 496 1.41 -3.47 -6.22
N LEU A 497 0.31 -2.87 -6.69
CA LEU A 497 -0.98 -2.90 -6.02
C LEU A 497 -1.53 -4.34 -5.92
N TYR A 498 -1.53 -5.09 -7.01
CA TYR A 498 -2.05 -6.45 -7.05
C TYR A 498 -1.21 -7.40 -6.20
N LEU A 499 0.12 -7.24 -6.20
CA LEU A 499 1.00 -8.00 -5.31
C LEU A 499 0.66 -7.72 -3.83
N LEU A 500 0.44 -6.45 -3.47
CA LEU A 500 0.00 -6.06 -2.14
C LEU A 500 -1.34 -6.70 -1.78
N MET A 501 -2.33 -6.64 -2.67
CA MET A 501 -3.65 -7.26 -2.49
C MET A 501 -3.56 -8.78 -2.28
N ILE A 502 -2.79 -9.48 -3.12
CA ILE A 502 -2.57 -10.93 -3.01
C ILE A 502 -1.90 -11.26 -1.67
N ASN A 503 -0.90 -10.49 -1.26
CA ASN A 503 -0.23 -10.68 0.02
C ASN A 503 -1.18 -10.48 1.21
N ARG A 504 -2.05 -9.46 1.16
CA ARG A 504 -3.09 -9.24 2.18
C ARG A 504 -4.09 -10.39 2.24
N LEU A 505 -4.55 -10.89 1.09
CA LEU A 505 -5.43 -12.06 1.02
C LEU A 505 -4.76 -13.32 1.57
N ALA A 506 -3.49 -13.55 1.23
CA ALA A 506 -2.70 -14.66 1.77
C ALA A 506 -2.54 -14.55 3.29
N GLN A 507 -2.30 -13.35 3.83
CA GLN A 507 -2.25 -13.10 5.28
C GLN A 507 -3.59 -13.41 5.96
N ILE A 508 -4.72 -13.02 5.36
CA ILE A 508 -6.06 -13.36 5.87
C ILE A 508 -6.23 -14.87 5.94
N GLN A 509 -5.89 -15.61 4.87
CA GLN A 509 -5.99 -17.07 4.84
C GLN A 509 -5.09 -17.73 5.89
N LEU A 510 -3.84 -17.28 6.01
CA LEU A 510 -2.91 -17.80 7.01
C LEU A 510 -3.41 -17.56 8.44
N ASN A 511 -3.95 -16.36 8.70
CA ASN A 511 -4.51 -16.03 10.01
C ASN A 511 -5.78 -16.85 10.29
N ASN A 512 -6.61 -17.12 9.29
CA ASN A 512 -7.77 -18.00 9.41
C ASN A 512 -7.35 -19.43 9.78
N LEU A 513 -6.31 -19.96 9.15
CA LEU A 513 -5.77 -21.28 9.47
C LEU A 513 -5.22 -21.32 10.90
N LYS A 514 -4.49 -20.29 11.33
CA LYS A 514 -4.00 -20.19 12.72
C LYS A 514 -5.13 -20.10 13.74
N LEU A 515 -6.16 -19.31 13.48
CA LEU A 515 -7.33 -19.20 14.35
C LEU A 515 -8.05 -20.55 14.47
N ARG A 516 -8.24 -21.25 13.35
CA ARG A 516 -8.81 -22.61 13.34
C ARG A 516 -7.92 -23.60 14.10
N GLN A 517 -6.61 -23.58 13.87
CA GLN A 517 -5.66 -24.44 14.59
C GLN A 517 -5.71 -24.19 16.09
N ASN A 518 -5.64 -22.93 16.53
CA ASN A 518 -5.71 -22.56 17.95
C ASN A 518 -7.05 -22.96 18.57
N PHE A 519 -8.15 -22.81 17.81
CA PHE A 519 -9.47 -23.24 18.23
C PHE A 519 -9.50 -24.76 18.47
N TRP A 520 -9.05 -25.55 17.50
CA TRP A 520 -9.02 -27.01 17.58
C TRP A 520 -8.05 -27.54 18.63
N GLN A 521 -6.90 -26.91 18.85
CA GLN A 521 -5.97 -27.25 19.93
C GLN A 521 -6.54 -26.96 21.32
N SER A 522 -7.59 -26.15 21.40
CA SER A 522 -8.20 -25.74 22.66
C SER A 522 -9.44 -26.56 23.04
N ILE A 523 -9.90 -27.40 22.11
CA ILE A 523 -10.83 -28.52 22.31
C ILE A 523 -9.97 -29.72 22.66
#